data_AF-A0A7J8BYU9-F1
#
_entry.id   AF-A0A7J8BYU9-F1
#
_cell.length_a   1.000
_cell.length_b   1.000
_cell.length_c   1.000
_cell.angle_alpha   90.00
_cell.angle_beta   90.00
_cell.angle_gamma   90.00
#
_symmetry.space_group_name_H-M   'P 1'
#
loop_
_entity.id
_entity.type
_entity.pdbx_description
1 polymer ?
#
loop_
_entity_poly.entity_id
_entity_poly.type
_entity_poly.pdbx_seq_one_letter_code
_entity_poly.pdbx_strand_id
1 'polypeptide(L)'
;MCMRNLVRKYCRGITAERKALMQQKVVTSAAFRGKKEGYAESLNQPFANSRIDEGDINPKVLQLISTEKIQKAAYVVELAKIKQKIEYSALKGVSTSNLSDGILVIHVSPEANKQKGDAVLQCEHVFEAVTKLVMLIKKENIVNVVQGSLQFYISPGKEGTIVFDTGPEEQIYKDKNGQLTVVSVRMKS
;
A
#
# COMPACT_ATOMS: atom_id res chain seq x y z
N MET A 1 17.03 6.15 -39.03
CA MET A 1 17.41 5.09 -38.05
C MET A 1 16.30 4.04 -38.00
N CYS A 2 16.61 2.75 -38.02
CA CYS A 2 15.62 1.66 -37.96
C CYS A 2 15.08 1.46 -36.53
N MET A 3 13.76 1.27 -36.38
CA MET A 3 13.09 1.05 -35.08
C MET A 3 13.70 -0.12 -34.29
N ARG A 4 14.07 -1.22 -34.97
CA ARG A 4 14.72 -2.37 -34.33
C ARG A 4 16.06 -2.00 -33.67
N ASN A 5 16.84 -1.12 -34.30
CA ASN A 5 18.11 -0.67 -33.74
C ASN A 5 17.91 0.27 -32.53
N LEU A 6 16.88 1.12 -32.58
CA LEU A 6 16.50 1.98 -31.46
C LEU A 6 16.07 1.15 -30.24
N VAL A 7 15.17 0.17 -30.43
CA VAL A 7 14.71 -0.74 -29.38
C VAL A 7 15.89 -1.51 -28.78
N ARG A 8 16.75 -2.10 -29.61
CA ARG A 8 17.93 -2.84 -29.14
C ARG A 8 18.88 -1.96 -28.33
N LYS A 9 19.13 -0.72 -28.79
CA LYS A 9 19.99 0.23 -28.06
C LYS A 9 19.37 0.60 -26.71
N TYR A 10 18.06 0.88 -26.68
CA TYR A 10 17.34 1.18 -25.44
C TYR A 10 17.38 0.02 -24.44
N CYS A 11 16.98 -1.19 -24.88
CA CYS A 11 16.91 -2.37 -24.00
C CYS A 11 18.29 -2.81 -23.48
N ARG A 12 19.38 -2.54 -24.20
CA ARG A 12 20.75 -2.87 -23.75
C ARG A 12 21.39 -1.77 -22.91
N GLY A 13 20.99 -0.51 -23.10
CA GLY A 13 21.54 0.63 -22.37
C GLY A 13 20.90 0.90 -21.01
N ILE A 14 19.83 0.18 -20.67
CA ILE A 14 19.11 0.33 -19.40
C ILE A 14 19.77 -0.51 -18.29
N THR A 15 20.02 0.09 -17.14
CA THR A 15 20.49 -0.64 -15.95
C THR A 15 19.39 -1.51 -15.35
N ALA A 16 19.77 -2.56 -14.62
CA ALA A 16 18.81 -3.43 -13.94
C ALA A 16 17.95 -2.67 -12.92
N GLU A 17 18.56 -1.76 -12.17
CA GLU A 17 17.87 -0.87 -11.22
C GLU A 17 16.83 0.00 -11.91
N ARG A 18 17.22 0.69 -13.00
CA ARG A 18 16.30 1.55 -13.75
C ARG A 18 15.15 0.74 -14.38
N LYS A 19 15.42 -0.50 -14.80
CA LYS A 19 14.40 -1.43 -15.28
C LYS A 19 13.40 -1.80 -14.17
N ALA A 20 13.89 -2.11 -12.97
CA ALA A 20 13.05 -2.42 -11.82
C ALA A 20 12.15 -1.25 -11.41
N LEU A 21 12.69 -0.03 -11.38
CA LEU A 21 11.91 1.20 -11.13
C LEU A 21 10.82 1.42 -12.20
N MET A 22 11.14 1.20 -13.47
CA MET A 22 10.12 1.31 -14.53
C MET A 22 9.04 0.23 -14.43
N GLN A 23 9.40 -1.00 -14.05
CA GLN A 23 8.42 -2.06 -13.78
C GLN A 23 7.47 -1.67 -12.64
N GLN A 24 8.00 -1.10 -11.55
CA GLN A 24 7.17 -0.57 -10.47
C GLN A 24 6.19 0.48 -11.02
N LYS A 25 6.66 1.48 -11.78
CA LYS A 25 5.78 2.53 -12.31
C LYS A 25 4.71 2.00 -13.28
N VAL A 26 4.98 0.94 -14.04
CA VAL A 26 3.96 0.25 -14.85
C VAL A 26 2.86 -0.34 -13.97
N VAL A 27 3.24 -1.06 -12.91
CA VAL A 27 2.28 -1.64 -11.95
C VAL A 27 1.47 -0.53 -11.25
N THR A 28 2.14 0.53 -10.76
CA THR A 28 1.47 1.66 -10.14
C THR A 28 0.47 2.30 -11.09
N SER A 29 0.85 2.50 -12.35
CA SER A 29 -0.02 3.08 -13.37
C SER A 29 -1.25 2.21 -13.64
N ALA A 30 -1.10 0.89 -13.70
CA ALA A 30 -2.23 -0.01 -13.91
C ALA A 30 -3.20 0.01 -12.72
N ALA A 31 -2.66 0.12 -11.50
CA ALA A 31 -3.43 0.17 -10.27
C ALA A 31 -4.17 1.51 -10.07
N PHE A 32 -3.54 2.65 -10.38
CA PHE A 32 -4.01 3.96 -9.89
C PHE A 32 -4.33 5.02 -10.94
N ARG A 33 -3.86 4.89 -12.19
CA ARG A 33 -4.07 5.93 -13.20
C ARG A 33 -5.55 6.18 -13.41
N GLY A 34 -6.00 7.41 -13.16
CA GLY A 34 -7.39 7.84 -13.32
C GLY A 34 -8.35 7.27 -12.25
N LYS A 35 -7.84 6.60 -11.21
CA LYS A 35 -8.65 5.98 -10.16
C LYS A 35 -8.48 6.64 -8.79
N LYS A 36 -7.28 7.14 -8.46
CA LYS A 36 -6.99 7.84 -7.20
C LYS A 36 -6.37 9.20 -7.47
N GLU A 37 -6.88 10.23 -6.82
CA GLU A 37 -6.29 11.58 -6.77
C GLU A 37 -4.86 11.54 -6.19
N GLY A 38 -4.01 12.51 -6.55
CA GLY A 38 -2.61 12.49 -6.13
C GLY A 38 -1.70 11.60 -6.99
N TYR A 39 -2.26 10.78 -7.89
CA TYR A 39 -1.45 9.89 -8.75
C TYR A 39 -0.52 10.68 -9.68
N ALA A 40 -0.99 11.77 -10.28
CA ALA A 40 -0.19 12.57 -11.21
C ALA A 40 1.01 13.22 -10.49
N GLU A 41 0.79 13.73 -9.30
CA GLU A 41 1.77 14.33 -8.40
C GLU A 41 2.81 13.30 -7.95
N SER A 42 2.38 12.06 -7.70
CA SER A 42 3.25 10.94 -7.32
C SER A 42 4.28 10.56 -8.40
N LEU A 43 4.07 10.96 -9.66
CA LEU A 43 5.00 10.65 -10.76
C LEU A 43 6.34 11.38 -10.60
N ASN A 44 6.33 12.55 -9.96
CA ASN A 44 7.53 13.36 -9.72
C ASN A 44 8.38 12.81 -8.57
N GLN A 45 7.84 11.88 -7.79
CA GLN A 45 8.52 11.27 -6.66
C GLN A 45 9.07 9.88 -7.04
N PRO A 46 10.41 9.69 -7.02
CA PRO A 46 11.00 8.38 -7.25
C PRO A 46 10.68 7.43 -6.09
N PHE A 47 10.54 6.15 -6.39
CA PHE A 47 10.40 5.13 -5.36
C PHE A 47 11.77 4.86 -4.73
N ALA A 48 11.82 4.84 -3.41
CA ALA A 48 13.03 4.51 -2.67
C ALA A 48 13.22 2.99 -2.60
N ASN A 49 14.39 2.50 -2.17
CA ASN A 49 14.54 1.07 -1.83
C ASN A 49 13.85 0.76 -0.49
N SER A 50 14.17 1.55 0.53
CA SER A 50 13.50 1.55 1.84
C SER A 50 13.11 2.97 2.23
N ARG A 51 11.97 3.11 2.93
CA ARG A 51 11.53 4.35 3.61
C ARG A 51 11.78 4.30 5.11
N ILE A 52 12.33 3.20 5.60
CA ILE A 52 12.62 2.93 7.02
C ILE A 52 14.10 2.57 7.10
N ASP A 53 14.86 3.25 7.95
CA ASP A 53 16.24 2.88 8.24
C ASP A 53 16.24 1.64 9.14
N GLU A 54 17.16 0.71 8.89
CA GLU A 54 17.35 -0.46 9.77
C GLU A 54 17.76 -0.04 11.18
N GLY A 55 18.45 1.10 11.32
CA GLY A 55 18.81 1.69 12.61
C GLY A 55 17.60 2.15 13.44
N ASP A 56 16.48 2.47 12.79
CA ASP A 56 15.23 2.89 13.45
C ASP A 56 14.41 1.69 13.94
N ILE A 57 14.75 0.48 13.49
CA ILE A 57 14.05 -0.75 13.86
C ILE A 57 14.72 -1.33 15.10
N ASN A 58 13.93 -1.69 16.10
CA ASN A 58 14.46 -2.37 17.27
C ASN A 58 15.27 -3.63 16.86
N PRO A 59 16.51 -3.82 17.36
CA PRO A 59 17.38 -4.91 16.90
C PRO A 59 16.76 -6.31 17.04
N LYS A 60 15.92 -6.55 18.06
CA LYS A 60 15.22 -7.83 18.24
C LYS A 60 14.17 -8.05 17.15
N VAL A 61 13.44 -7.00 16.78
CA VAL A 61 12.46 -7.06 15.69
C VAL A 61 13.16 -7.24 14.35
N LEU A 62 14.24 -6.49 14.10
CA LEU A 62 15.04 -6.63 12.89
C LEU A 62 15.59 -8.05 12.76
N GLN A 63 16.14 -8.63 13.83
CA GLN A 63 16.60 -10.01 13.84
C GLN A 63 15.49 -11.00 13.49
N LEU A 64 14.26 -10.82 14.01
CA LEU A 64 13.10 -11.67 13.71
C LEU A 64 12.59 -11.53 12.27
N ILE A 65 12.65 -10.34 11.69
CA ILE A 65 12.20 -10.09 10.31
C ILE A 65 13.25 -10.58 9.30
N SER A 66 14.54 -10.40 9.61
CA SER A 66 15.66 -10.73 8.72
C SER A 66 16.11 -12.19 8.79
N THR A 67 15.61 -12.98 9.75
CA THR A 67 16.02 -14.40 9.90
C THR A 67 15.49 -15.30 8.80
N GLU A 68 14.41 -14.93 8.11
CA GLU A 68 13.88 -15.70 7.00
C GLU A 68 14.54 -15.28 5.67
N LYS A 69 15.24 -16.21 5.00
CA LYS A 69 15.80 -15.99 3.63
C LYS A 69 14.74 -15.62 2.58
N ILE A 70 13.47 -15.87 2.87
CA ILE A 70 12.33 -15.56 2.01
C ILE A 70 11.37 -14.72 2.84
N GLN A 71 11.13 -13.47 2.44
CA GLN A 71 10.07 -12.67 3.04
C GLN A 71 8.72 -13.28 2.66
N LYS A 72 8.03 -13.94 3.61
CA LYS A 72 6.72 -14.58 3.40
C LYS A 72 5.55 -13.79 3.98
N ALA A 73 5.84 -12.68 4.66
CA ALA A 73 4.85 -11.91 5.39
C ALA A 73 5.20 -10.42 5.43
N ALA A 74 4.16 -9.60 5.55
CA ALA A 74 4.25 -8.22 6.00
C ALA A 74 4.15 -8.17 7.53
N TYR A 75 4.92 -7.27 8.14
CA TYR A 75 4.94 -7.07 9.59
C TYR A 75 4.52 -5.64 9.92
N VAL A 76 3.48 -5.50 10.75
CA VAL A 76 3.12 -4.22 11.36
C VAL A 76 3.83 -4.14 12.70
N VAL A 77 4.71 -3.14 12.84
CA VAL A 77 5.56 -2.95 14.01
C VAL A 77 5.19 -1.64 14.69
N GLU A 78 5.11 -1.65 16.02
CA GLU A 78 5.09 -0.46 16.84
C GLU A 78 6.30 -0.50 17.77
N LEU A 79 7.24 0.43 17.58
CA LEU A 79 8.48 0.52 18.35
C LEU A 79 9.25 -0.81 18.35
N ALA A 80 9.25 -1.52 19.48
CA ALA A 80 9.93 -2.80 19.68
C ALA A 80 9.00 -4.02 19.60
N LYS A 81 7.74 -3.84 19.19
CA LYS A 81 6.72 -4.89 19.21
C LYS A 81 6.10 -5.11 17.84
N ILE A 82 6.12 -6.35 17.38
CA ILE A 82 5.33 -6.77 16.22
C ILE A 82 3.85 -6.81 16.66
N LYS A 83 3.06 -5.86 16.15
CA LYS A 83 1.62 -5.82 16.36
C LYS A 83 0.89 -6.85 15.50
N GLN A 84 1.35 -7.11 14.28
CA GLN A 84 0.67 -8.04 13.39
C GLN A 84 1.66 -8.64 12.39
N LYS A 85 1.56 -9.95 12.17
CA LYS A 85 2.22 -10.67 11.07
C LYS A 85 1.12 -11.06 10.08
N ILE A 86 1.27 -10.66 8.81
CA ILE A 86 0.32 -10.95 7.74
C ILE A 86 1.06 -11.75 6.68
N GLU A 87 0.81 -13.05 6.60
CA GLU A 87 1.40 -13.87 5.56
C GLU A 87 0.83 -13.51 4.18
N TYR A 88 1.66 -13.51 3.14
CA TYR A 88 1.23 -13.20 1.77
C TYR A 88 0.24 -14.22 1.22
N SER A 89 0.27 -15.46 1.73
CA SER A 89 -0.75 -16.50 1.48
C SER A 89 -2.14 -16.05 1.95
N ALA A 90 -2.20 -15.45 3.14
CA ALA A 90 -3.41 -14.99 3.80
C ALA A 90 -3.95 -13.65 3.27
N LEU A 91 -3.12 -12.86 2.58
CA LEU A 91 -3.53 -11.57 2.02
C LEU A 91 -4.50 -11.76 0.85
N LYS A 92 -5.71 -11.20 1.00
CA LYS A 92 -6.79 -11.23 0.00
C LYS A 92 -6.68 -10.09 -1.00
N GLY A 93 -6.44 -8.89 -0.49
CA GLY A 93 -6.31 -7.70 -1.31
C GLY A 93 -5.88 -6.49 -0.49
N VAL A 94 -5.87 -5.35 -1.15
CA VAL A 94 -5.49 -4.06 -0.60
C VAL A 94 -6.46 -3.02 -1.12
N SER A 95 -7.06 -2.24 -0.23
CA SER A 95 -7.97 -1.16 -0.60
C SER A 95 -7.41 0.20 -0.19
N THR A 96 -7.72 1.22 -0.98
CA THR A 96 -7.52 2.63 -0.65
C THR A 96 -8.70 3.43 -1.21
N SER A 97 -8.88 4.67 -0.78
CA SER A 97 -9.88 5.56 -1.37
C SER A 97 -9.45 6.08 -2.75
N ASN A 98 -10.39 6.70 -3.47
CA ASN A 98 -10.13 7.48 -4.67
C ASN A 98 -9.63 8.92 -4.39
N LEU A 99 -9.62 9.36 -3.13
CA LEU A 99 -9.24 10.72 -2.73
C LEU A 99 -7.73 10.82 -2.46
N SER A 100 -7.23 12.06 -2.36
CA SER A 100 -5.86 12.34 -1.93
C SER A 100 -5.69 12.19 -0.42
N ASP A 101 -5.91 10.99 0.11
CA ASP A 101 -5.57 10.60 1.49
C ASP A 101 -4.41 9.60 1.56
N GLY A 102 -3.91 9.41 2.78
CA GLY A 102 -2.90 8.41 3.11
C GLY A 102 -3.46 7.06 3.59
N ILE A 103 -4.74 6.72 3.36
CA ILE A 103 -5.33 5.52 3.96
C ILE A 103 -5.12 4.28 3.08
N LEU A 104 -4.69 3.21 3.74
CA LEU A 104 -4.43 1.90 3.17
C LEU A 104 -5.06 0.82 4.05
N VAL A 105 -5.83 -0.08 3.47
CA VAL A 105 -6.39 -1.25 4.17
C VAL A 105 -5.87 -2.53 3.54
N ILE A 106 -5.17 -3.35 4.32
CA ILE A 106 -4.71 -4.68 3.88
C ILE A 106 -5.74 -5.71 4.33
N HIS A 107 -6.40 -6.35 3.36
CA HIS A 107 -7.42 -7.36 3.63
C HIS A 107 -6.79 -8.73 3.88
N VAL A 108 -7.16 -9.36 4.99
CA VAL A 108 -6.60 -10.63 5.45
C VAL A 108 -7.71 -11.68 5.51
N SER A 109 -7.40 -12.90 5.08
CA SER A 109 -8.34 -14.00 5.19
C SER A 109 -8.62 -14.33 6.65
N PRO A 110 -9.91 -14.40 7.09
CA PRO A 110 -10.27 -14.77 8.46
C PRO A 110 -9.75 -16.15 8.88
N GLU A 111 -9.57 -17.05 7.92
CA GLU A 111 -9.06 -18.41 8.13
C GLU A 111 -7.60 -18.43 8.60
N ALA A 112 -6.82 -17.40 8.28
CA ALA A 112 -5.41 -17.33 8.60
C ALA A 112 -5.12 -16.84 10.02
N ASN A 113 -6.03 -16.06 10.62
CA ASN A 113 -5.83 -15.53 11.96
C ASN A 113 -7.16 -15.38 12.71
N LYS A 114 -7.38 -16.26 13.71
CA LYS A 114 -8.61 -16.27 14.52
C LYS A 114 -8.75 -15.04 15.44
N GLN A 115 -7.71 -14.21 15.57
CA GLN A 115 -7.68 -13.09 16.52
C GLN A 115 -7.56 -11.71 15.87
N LYS A 116 -7.20 -11.62 14.59
CA LYS A 116 -6.96 -10.33 13.90
C LYS A 116 -7.50 -10.34 12.48
N GLY A 117 -8.18 -9.27 12.11
CA GLY A 117 -8.67 -9.03 10.75
C GLY A 117 -7.72 -8.18 9.91
N ASP A 118 -8.33 -7.32 9.11
CA ASP A 118 -7.70 -6.39 8.19
C ASP A 118 -6.85 -5.35 8.95
N ALA A 119 -5.76 -4.92 8.32
CA ALA A 119 -4.91 -3.87 8.86
C ALA A 119 -5.22 -2.53 8.18
N VAL A 120 -5.74 -1.57 8.94
CA VAL A 120 -5.94 -0.18 8.51
C VAL A 120 -4.70 0.63 8.91
N LEU A 121 -4.06 1.27 7.93
CA LEU A 121 -2.79 1.97 8.08
C LEU A 121 -2.87 3.35 7.42
N GLN A 122 -2.21 4.34 8.03
CA GLN A 122 -1.92 5.61 7.40
C GLN A 122 -0.50 5.57 6.83
N CYS A 123 -0.33 5.92 5.56
CA CYS A 123 0.93 5.87 4.84
C CYS A 123 1.03 7.09 3.92
N GLU A 124 2.11 7.85 4.06
CA GLU A 124 2.36 9.01 3.19
C GLU A 124 2.68 8.60 1.74
N HIS A 125 3.20 7.38 1.56
CA HIS A 125 3.69 6.87 0.27
C HIS A 125 2.80 5.74 -0.27
N VAL A 126 1.47 5.90 -0.23
CA VAL A 126 0.48 4.85 -0.58
C VAL A 126 0.80 4.18 -1.92
N PHE A 127 1.05 4.97 -2.97
CA PHE A 127 1.34 4.44 -4.30
C PHE A 127 2.58 3.52 -4.32
N GLU A 128 3.65 3.92 -3.64
CA GLU A 128 4.89 3.14 -3.53
C GLU A 128 4.65 1.87 -2.70
N ALA A 129 4.04 2.01 -1.53
CA ALA A 129 3.80 0.92 -0.59
C ALA A 129 2.92 -0.16 -1.22
N VAL A 130 1.78 0.22 -1.83
CA VAL A 130 0.87 -0.71 -2.50
C VAL A 130 1.56 -1.38 -3.68
N THR A 131 2.28 -0.63 -4.52
CA THR A 131 2.97 -1.20 -5.69
C THR A 131 3.99 -2.25 -5.29
N LYS A 132 4.83 -1.95 -4.29
CA LYS A 132 5.83 -2.90 -3.79
C LYS A 132 5.18 -4.13 -3.20
N LEU A 133 4.12 -3.96 -2.42
CA LEU A 133 3.36 -5.08 -1.85
C LEU A 133 2.78 -5.97 -2.95
N VAL A 134 2.19 -5.39 -4.00
CA VAL A 134 1.65 -6.14 -5.14
C VAL A 134 2.73 -6.95 -5.86
N MET A 135 3.88 -6.32 -6.11
CA MET A 135 5.00 -7.00 -6.78
C MET A 135 5.58 -8.14 -5.94
N LEU A 136 5.57 -8.04 -4.61
CA LEU A 136 6.00 -9.11 -3.71
C LEU A 136 5.02 -10.28 -3.72
N ILE A 137 3.71 -10.00 -3.70
CA ILE A 137 2.66 -11.01 -3.60
C ILE A 137 2.44 -11.75 -4.92
N LYS A 138 2.70 -11.08 -6.06
CA LYS A 138 2.54 -11.63 -7.42
C LYS A 138 1.13 -12.15 -7.70
N LYS A 139 0.12 -11.56 -7.06
CA LYS A 139 -1.30 -11.78 -7.38
C LYS A 139 -1.80 -10.61 -8.22
N GLU A 140 -2.54 -10.91 -9.26
CA GLU A 140 -3.19 -9.90 -10.10
C GLU A 140 -4.48 -9.40 -9.43
N ASN A 141 -4.92 -8.20 -9.79
CA ASN A 141 -6.21 -7.62 -9.39
C ASN A 141 -6.47 -7.56 -7.87
N ILE A 142 -5.41 -7.43 -7.07
CA ILE A 142 -5.53 -7.33 -5.60
C ILE A 142 -5.68 -5.90 -5.09
N VAL A 143 -5.60 -4.89 -5.95
CA VAL A 143 -5.75 -3.48 -5.56
C VAL A 143 -7.15 -3.00 -5.88
N ASN A 144 -7.85 -2.51 -4.85
CA ASN A 144 -9.16 -1.91 -4.96
C ASN A 144 -9.07 -0.42 -4.60
N VAL A 145 -9.65 0.42 -5.45
CA VAL A 145 -9.74 1.87 -5.21
C VAL A 145 -11.23 2.18 -5.06
N VAL A 146 -11.64 2.56 -3.84
CA VAL A 146 -13.05 2.70 -3.47
C VAL A 146 -13.45 4.16 -3.37
N GLN A 147 -14.72 4.44 -3.64
CA GLN A 147 -15.32 5.77 -3.51
C GLN A 147 -16.39 5.75 -2.42
N GLY A 148 -16.40 6.79 -1.58
CA GLY A 148 -17.41 7.00 -0.55
C GLY A 148 -17.18 6.17 0.72
N SER A 149 -17.15 4.83 0.64
CA SER A 149 -16.93 4.02 1.85
C SER A 149 -16.23 2.69 1.59
N LEU A 150 -15.66 2.12 2.65
CA LEU A 150 -14.99 0.82 2.65
C LEU A 150 -15.33 0.04 3.91
N GLN A 151 -15.81 -1.19 3.73
CA GLN A 151 -15.95 -2.14 4.83
C GLN A 151 -14.64 -2.92 5.02
N PHE A 152 -14.31 -3.21 6.27
CA PHE A 152 -13.14 -3.99 6.65
C PHE A 152 -13.42 -4.83 7.89
N TYR A 153 -12.68 -5.93 8.05
CA TYR A 153 -12.80 -6.81 9.21
C TYR A 153 -11.87 -6.37 10.33
N ILE A 154 -12.38 -6.13 11.53
CA ILE A 154 -11.54 -5.86 12.72
C ILE A 154 -11.05 -7.19 13.29
N SER A 155 -11.96 -8.16 13.36
CA SER A 155 -11.74 -9.53 13.82
C SER A 155 -12.82 -10.42 13.21
N PRO A 156 -12.71 -11.77 13.28
CA PRO A 156 -13.79 -12.64 12.83
C PRO A 156 -15.13 -12.24 13.46
N GLY A 157 -16.14 -11.99 12.63
CA GLY A 157 -17.49 -11.58 13.07
C GLY A 157 -17.64 -10.11 13.49
N LYS A 158 -16.59 -9.29 13.40
CA LYS A 158 -16.64 -7.86 13.71
C LYS A 158 -16.14 -7.04 12.54
N GLU A 159 -17.04 -6.25 11.98
CA GLU A 159 -16.78 -5.38 10.83
C GLU A 159 -16.70 -3.91 11.27
N GLY A 160 -15.93 -3.12 10.53
CA GLY A 160 -15.86 -1.67 10.61
C GLY A 160 -16.14 -1.06 9.25
N THR A 161 -16.52 0.21 9.24
CA THR A 161 -16.69 1.00 8.02
C THR A 161 -15.81 2.24 8.08
N ILE A 162 -15.10 2.52 6.99
CA ILE A 162 -14.41 3.78 6.73
C ILE A 162 -15.27 4.57 5.75
N VAL A 163 -15.53 5.83 6.06
CA VAL A 163 -16.23 6.79 5.18
C VAL A 163 -15.20 7.82 4.71
N PHE A 164 -15.13 8.03 3.40
CA PHE A 164 -14.20 8.94 2.76
C PHE A 164 -14.96 10.16 2.23
N ASP A 165 -14.58 11.34 2.71
CA ASP A 165 -15.21 12.62 2.38
C ASP A 165 -14.16 13.67 2.00
N THR A 166 -14.63 14.80 1.46
CA THR A 166 -13.78 15.96 1.17
C THR A 166 -14.19 17.16 2.02
N GLY A 167 -13.21 17.89 2.53
CA GLY A 167 -13.41 19.04 3.41
C GLY A 167 -12.35 20.13 3.23
N PRO A 168 -12.40 21.19 4.04
CA PRO A 168 -11.41 22.26 4.00
C PRO A 168 -10.04 21.84 4.57
N GLU A 169 -10.03 20.84 5.46
CA GLU A 169 -8.84 20.36 6.17
C GLU A 169 -8.82 18.83 6.22
N GLU A 170 -7.63 18.24 6.34
CA GLU A 170 -7.47 16.80 6.51
C GLU A 170 -7.79 16.37 7.95
N GLN A 171 -8.68 15.38 8.10
CA GLN A 171 -9.09 14.91 9.42
C GLN A 171 -9.38 13.40 9.40
N ILE A 172 -9.04 12.73 10.50
CA ILE A 172 -9.41 11.32 10.73
C ILE A 172 -10.03 11.23 12.11
N TYR A 173 -11.28 10.82 12.20
CA TYR A 173 -12.00 10.70 13.47
C TYR A 173 -13.05 9.59 13.42
N LYS A 174 -13.52 9.16 14.60
CA LYS A 174 -14.63 8.23 14.71
C LYS A 174 -15.94 9.00 14.85
N ASP A 175 -16.91 8.73 14.00
CA ASP A 175 -18.21 9.40 14.03
C ASP A 175 -19.11 8.88 15.16
N LYS A 176 -20.28 9.51 15.32
CA LYS A 176 -21.30 9.12 16.31
C LYS A 176 -21.89 7.73 16.10
N ASN A 177 -21.80 7.18 14.88
CA ASN A 177 -22.25 5.83 14.54
C ASN A 177 -21.14 4.79 14.76
N GLY A 178 -19.95 5.24 15.14
CA GLY A 178 -18.78 4.43 15.38
C GLY A 178 -17.99 4.05 14.12
N GLN A 179 -18.27 4.69 12.98
CA GLN A 179 -17.54 4.55 11.73
C GLN A 179 -16.29 5.44 11.75
N LEU A 180 -15.25 5.06 11.02
CA LEU A 180 -14.06 5.88 10.85
C LEU A 180 -14.28 6.84 9.68
N THR A 181 -14.32 8.15 9.92
CA THR A 181 -14.41 9.15 8.87
C THR A 181 -13.03 9.69 8.54
N VAL A 182 -12.72 9.75 7.25
CA VAL A 182 -11.47 10.25 6.67
C VAL A 182 -11.83 11.38 5.73
N VAL A 183 -11.37 12.58 6.04
CA VAL A 183 -11.63 13.79 5.27
C VAL A 183 -10.33 14.17 4.56
N SER A 184 -10.35 14.21 3.22
CA SER A 184 -9.26 14.76 2.39
C SER A 184 -9.52 16.22 2.06
N VAL A 185 -8.45 17.00 1.82
CA VAL A 185 -8.61 18.39 1.36
C VAL A 185 -9.30 18.39 0.00
N ARG A 186 -10.37 19.18 -0.12
CA ARG A 186 -11.03 19.43 -1.40
C ARG A 186 -10.07 20.18 -2.32
N MET A 187 -9.66 19.52 -3.41
CA MET A 187 -8.88 20.19 -4.46
C MET A 187 -9.75 21.26 -5.12
N LYS A 188 -9.24 22.49 -5.21
CA LYS A 188 -9.90 23.57 -5.96
C LYS A 188 -9.80 23.21 -7.44
N SER A 189 -10.96 23.02 -8.07
CA SER A 189 -11.12 22.85 -9.52
C SER A 189 -10.62 24.07 -10.29
#